data_AF-A0A4Y3JLR0-F1
#
_entry.id   AF-A0A4Y3JLR0-F1
#
_cell.length_a   1.000
_cell.length_b   1.000
_cell.length_c   1.000
_cell.angle_alpha   90.00
_cell.angle_beta   90.00
_cell.angle_gamma   90.00
#
_symmetry.space_group_name_H-M   'P 1'
#
loop_
_entity.id
_entity.type
_entity.pdbx_description
1 polymer ?
#
loop_
_entity_poly.entity_id
_entity_poly.type
_entity_poly.pdbx_seq_one_letter_code
_entity_poly.pdbx_strand_id
1 'polypeptide(L)'
;MTVLRFHPESGQFQVETPLEKKLWQEERGIREASYIQIETAISLENSPKIEPLNPKIQPEPSRPRGGSQPGSSKPGTSGPRLQSQYTINGLPVIQDRADEWNKLRQAKVYLPLPKQARKVNSKEKPKKLYDFIPTQPIEVTVQKEIDNLFLECTREYLKSHPQNSFRVFAGLDASKTPEFLKPFQVELALEFENTKIIYDNMKKICQRLSRKKAISDTYEGKYLIQMFELENVPNQEQILKKIIERLRSIAEKGEQFLQKTADIGFENVWIVTTDLKRDYFSQSYVSEFPEGYIVNAFVFPDDPQCRIFILADAFHLDPDIIPRLELRPVPSETIIHETTHLSSYTGDLIVYRRRPRSFASSGQDVLKDYKNKFSDALSSPYFEDFVDRLAEYQKLPKLSKEAVAKALTSNEKKMKKKMNMLRANLQLEDAEMVMTIIRDLSQGRDFDVRPRVRRNLSSKKSEEDKGMMFLNLSLGFLFNPEQYWLSPHLHKTQEKSALATEHPVSTHTEESSKKDTTNTKGEKWEETEKLQKRSLLDAVDKGKNRSHTVNNDLLKQNAERNQKNVPLSASLN
;
A
#
# COMPACT_ATOMS: atom_id res chain seq x y z
N MET A 1 4.99 -19.96 -32.80
CA MET A 1 5.08 -18.63 -32.19
C MET A 1 6.42 -18.55 -31.49
N THR A 2 7.23 -17.53 -31.78
CA THR A 2 8.64 -17.44 -31.40
C THR A 2 8.83 -16.29 -30.40
N VAL A 3 9.74 -16.43 -29.43
CA VAL A 3 9.87 -15.47 -28.32
C VAL A 3 11.25 -14.83 -28.34
N LEU A 4 11.30 -13.49 -28.34
CA LEU A 4 12.55 -12.73 -28.19
C LEU A 4 12.93 -12.64 -26.71
N ARG A 5 14.19 -12.90 -26.37
CA ARG A 5 14.64 -13.04 -24.98
C ARG A 5 16.07 -12.53 -24.77
N PHE A 6 16.29 -11.82 -23.66
CA PHE A 6 17.61 -11.37 -23.23
C PHE A 6 18.37 -12.46 -22.46
N HIS A 7 19.65 -12.66 -22.80
CA HIS A 7 20.59 -13.49 -22.06
C HIS A 7 21.63 -12.60 -21.36
N PRO A 8 21.62 -12.53 -20.00
CA PRO A 8 22.47 -11.59 -19.27
C PRO A 8 23.96 -11.98 -19.30
N GLU A 9 24.28 -13.26 -19.52
CA GLU A 9 25.67 -13.75 -19.62
C GLU A 9 26.36 -13.31 -20.92
N SER A 10 25.60 -13.11 -22.01
CA SER A 10 26.11 -12.66 -23.31
C SER A 10 25.76 -11.20 -23.64
N GLY A 11 24.87 -10.57 -22.85
CA GLY A 11 24.43 -9.19 -23.05
C GLY A 11 23.58 -8.96 -24.30
N GLN A 12 22.98 -10.00 -24.88
CA GLN A 12 22.28 -9.94 -26.16
C GLN A 12 20.87 -10.56 -26.12
N PHE A 13 20.05 -10.22 -27.12
CA PHE A 13 18.75 -10.83 -27.35
C PHE A 13 18.81 -11.92 -28.42
N GLN A 14 18.21 -13.07 -28.17
CA GLN A 14 17.99 -14.14 -29.16
C GLN A 14 16.51 -14.50 -29.29
N VAL A 15 16.16 -15.17 -30.40
CA VAL A 15 14.81 -15.60 -30.75
C VAL A 15 14.70 -17.11 -30.55
N GLU A 16 14.01 -17.54 -29.50
CA GLU A 16 13.90 -18.95 -29.10
C GLU A 16 12.56 -19.56 -29.53
N THR A 17 12.58 -20.83 -29.93
CA THR A 17 11.36 -21.63 -30.14
C THR A 17 10.73 -22.05 -28.80
N PRO A 18 9.44 -22.42 -28.77
CA PRO A 18 8.79 -22.89 -27.54
C PRO A 18 9.42 -24.14 -26.91
N LEU A 19 10.13 -24.96 -27.69
CA LEU A 19 10.77 -26.18 -27.20
C LEU A 19 12.09 -25.87 -26.48
N GLU A 20 12.92 -25.01 -27.07
CA GLU A 20 14.17 -24.53 -26.47
C GLU A 20 13.89 -23.78 -25.17
N LYS A 21 12.87 -22.92 -25.16
CA LYS A 21 12.40 -22.25 -23.93
C LYS A 21 12.06 -23.26 -22.81
N LYS A 22 11.40 -24.38 -23.13
CA LYS A 22 11.03 -25.40 -22.14
C LYS A 22 12.27 -26.13 -21.61
N LEU A 23 13.15 -26.58 -22.49
CA LEU A 23 14.42 -27.23 -22.12
C LEU A 23 15.26 -26.33 -21.22
N TRP A 24 15.40 -25.05 -21.57
CA TRP A 24 16.14 -24.08 -20.77
C TRP A 24 15.48 -23.80 -19.40
N GLN A 25 14.14 -23.80 -19.31
CA GLN A 25 13.45 -23.69 -18.02
C GLN A 25 13.66 -24.93 -17.14
N GLU A 26 13.76 -26.11 -17.73
CA GLU A 26 14.09 -27.36 -17.02
C GLU A 26 15.56 -27.38 -16.56
N GLU A 27 16.51 -26.96 -17.41
CA GLU A 27 17.90 -26.74 -17.02
C GLU A 27 18.05 -25.68 -15.92
N ARG A 28 17.27 -24.59 -15.96
CA ARG A 28 17.36 -23.55 -14.93
C ARG A 28 16.84 -24.03 -13.58
N GLY A 29 15.78 -24.84 -13.54
CA GLY A 29 15.32 -25.48 -12.31
C GLY A 29 16.38 -26.40 -11.71
N ILE A 30 17.15 -27.10 -12.54
CA ILE A 30 18.30 -27.92 -12.11
C ILE A 30 19.45 -27.02 -11.60
N ARG A 31 19.77 -25.92 -12.29
CA ARG A 31 20.79 -24.96 -11.83
C ARG A 31 20.41 -24.28 -10.52
N GLU A 32 19.18 -23.80 -10.37
CA GLU A 32 18.69 -23.15 -9.15
C GLU A 32 18.69 -24.14 -7.96
N ALA A 33 18.33 -25.40 -8.17
CA ALA A 33 18.47 -26.46 -7.15
C ALA A 33 19.95 -26.70 -6.75
N SER A 34 20.89 -26.68 -7.70
CA SER A 34 22.33 -26.79 -7.40
C SER A 34 22.89 -25.55 -6.70
N TYR A 35 22.36 -24.36 -6.98
CA TYR A 35 22.77 -23.11 -6.34
C TYR A 35 22.38 -23.10 -4.86
N ILE A 36 21.16 -23.57 -4.53
CA ILE A 36 20.69 -23.75 -3.15
C ILE A 36 21.58 -24.75 -2.39
N GLN A 37 22.06 -25.83 -3.04
CA GLN A 37 23.00 -26.76 -2.42
C GLN A 37 24.37 -26.12 -2.14
N ILE A 38 24.86 -25.26 -3.04
CA ILE A 38 26.13 -24.54 -2.87
C ILE A 38 26.02 -23.48 -1.76
N GLU A 39 24.94 -22.70 -1.70
CA GLU A 39 24.70 -21.75 -0.61
C GLU A 39 24.54 -22.45 0.75
N THR A 40 23.89 -23.62 0.77
CA THR A 40 23.81 -24.47 1.98
C THR A 40 25.19 -24.95 2.44
N ALA A 41 26.08 -25.34 1.51
CA ALA A 41 27.44 -25.75 1.83
C ALA A 41 28.30 -24.58 2.36
N ILE A 42 28.20 -23.40 1.74
CA ILE A 42 28.92 -22.18 2.17
C ILE A 42 28.44 -21.73 3.56
N SER A 43 27.15 -21.88 3.86
CA SER A 43 26.59 -21.61 5.20
C SER A 43 27.11 -22.60 6.28
N LEU A 44 27.33 -23.86 5.90
CA LEU A 44 27.94 -24.88 6.76
C LEU A 44 29.43 -24.61 7.05
N GLU A 45 30.21 -24.16 6.07
CA GLU A 45 31.65 -23.84 6.29
C GLU A 45 31.88 -22.62 7.19
N ASN A 46 30.94 -21.67 7.25
CA ASN A 46 31.04 -20.45 8.06
C ASN A 46 30.46 -20.60 9.48
N SER A 47 30.03 -21.80 9.87
CA SER A 47 29.56 -22.09 11.24
C SER A 47 30.73 -22.37 12.20
N PRO A 48 30.72 -21.84 13.44
CA PRO A 48 31.78 -22.09 14.41
C PRO A 48 31.82 -23.57 14.81
N LYS A 49 33.01 -24.18 14.82
CA LYS A 49 33.21 -25.59 15.20
C LYS A 49 32.79 -25.82 16.65
N ILE A 50 31.76 -26.64 16.85
CA ILE A 50 31.38 -27.21 18.14
C ILE A 50 31.96 -28.64 18.21
N GLU A 51 32.65 -28.96 19.29
CA GLU A 51 33.25 -30.28 19.48
C GLU A 51 32.19 -31.36 19.78
N PRO A 52 32.35 -32.61 19.30
CA PRO A 52 31.35 -33.66 19.46
C PRO A 52 31.34 -34.24 20.88
N LEU A 53 30.31 -33.88 21.66
CA LEU A 53 30.03 -34.51 22.95
C LEU A 53 29.51 -35.95 22.76
N ASN A 54 30.19 -36.89 23.41
CA ASN A 54 30.17 -38.32 23.09
C ASN A 54 28.98 -39.06 23.76
N PRO A 55 28.04 -39.68 23.01
CA PRO A 55 26.93 -40.42 23.60
C PRO A 55 27.33 -41.87 23.94
N LYS A 56 27.38 -42.21 25.23
CA LYS A 56 27.49 -43.62 25.66
C LYS A 56 26.14 -44.34 25.54
N ILE A 57 26.23 -45.63 25.21
CA ILE A 57 25.15 -46.49 24.71
C ILE A 57 24.70 -47.53 25.78
N GLN A 58 23.49 -48.08 25.60
CA GLN A 58 22.87 -49.25 26.30
C GLN A 58 22.33 -49.05 27.74
N PRO A 59 21.30 -49.84 28.16
CA PRO A 59 20.22 -50.42 27.35
C PRO A 59 18.80 -50.35 27.99
N GLU A 60 17.79 -50.72 27.19
CA GLU A 60 16.45 -51.16 27.61
C GLU A 60 16.52 -52.46 28.46
N PRO A 61 15.50 -52.86 29.25
CA PRO A 61 14.28 -53.46 28.66
C PRO A 61 12.95 -53.29 29.44
N SER A 62 11.80 -53.46 28.73
CA SER A 62 10.72 -54.44 29.05
C SER A 62 9.30 -54.01 28.66
N ARG A 63 8.63 -54.82 27.81
CA ARG A 63 7.17 -54.81 27.54
C ARG A 63 6.41 -55.77 28.47
N PRO A 64 5.12 -55.53 28.77
CA PRO A 64 4.00 -56.18 28.03
C PRO A 64 2.71 -55.31 27.90
N ARG A 65 1.62 -55.65 27.20
CA ARG A 65 1.35 -56.47 25.96
C ARG A 65 -0.17 -56.36 25.60
N GLY A 66 -0.52 -56.35 24.30
CA GLY A 66 -1.91 -56.35 23.77
C GLY A 66 -2.25 -55.03 23.04
N GLY A 67 -3.07 -54.97 21.97
CA GLY A 67 -3.95 -55.95 21.31
C GLY A 67 -5.37 -55.37 21.18
N SER A 68 -6.03 -55.23 20.02
CA SER A 68 -5.81 -55.83 18.69
C SER A 68 -6.33 -54.95 17.52
N GLN A 69 -6.00 -55.35 16.29
CA GLN A 69 -6.59 -54.90 15.00
C GLN A 69 -7.40 -56.07 14.37
N PRO A 70 -8.03 -55.99 13.17
CA PRO A 70 -8.05 -54.92 12.14
C PRO A 70 -9.46 -54.49 11.64
N GLY A 71 -9.50 -53.56 10.68
CA GLY A 71 -10.67 -53.27 9.83
C GLY A 71 -10.29 -52.37 8.65
N SER A 72 -10.40 -52.86 7.41
CA SER A 72 -9.76 -52.24 6.24
C SER A 72 -10.73 -51.89 5.11
N SER A 73 -10.69 -50.64 4.61
CA SER A 73 -11.12 -50.30 3.24
C SER A 73 -10.61 -48.93 2.76
N LYS A 74 -9.99 -48.93 1.57
CA LYS A 74 -9.53 -47.81 0.71
C LYS A 74 -9.18 -48.42 -0.67
N PRO A 75 -9.04 -47.64 -1.77
CA PRO A 75 -9.31 -46.21 -1.94
C PRO A 75 -10.35 -45.89 -3.04
N GLY A 76 -10.71 -44.61 -3.17
CA GLY A 76 -11.34 -44.04 -4.37
C GLY A 76 -10.90 -42.58 -4.49
N THR A 77 -10.42 -42.17 -5.67
CA THR A 77 -9.53 -40.99 -5.79
C THR A 77 -9.95 -40.04 -6.91
N SER A 78 -10.26 -38.79 -6.57
CA SER A 78 -10.07 -37.61 -7.44
C SER A 78 -10.23 -36.30 -6.65
N GLY A 79 -9.35 -35.33 -6.89
CA GLY A 79 -9.41 -33.99 -6.29
C GLY A 79 -8.40 -33.74 -5.17
N PRO A 80 -7.30 -32.98 -5.41
CA PRO A 80 -6.42 -32.49 -4.37
C PRO A 80 -7.14 -31.39 -3.56
N ARG A 81 -7.87 -31.79 -2.53
CA ARG A 81 -8.52 -30.86 -1.60
C ARG A 81 -7.43 -30.12 -0.83
N LEU A 82 -7.21 -28.84 -1.16
CA LEU A 82 -6.41 -27.91 -0.36
C LEU A 82 -6.86 -28.03 1.09
N GLN A 83 -5.97 -28.51 1.96
CA GLN A 83 -6.25 -28.57 3.39
C GLN A 83 -6.33 -27.12 3.90
N SER A 84 -7.45 -26.77 4.52
CA SER A 84 -7.83 -25.39 4.78
C SER A 84 -6.88 -24.74 5.80
N GLN A 85 -6.00 -23.86 5.32
CA GLN A 85 -5.14 -23.02 6.14
C GLN A 85 -5.90 -21.85 6.81
N TYR A 86 -7.21 -21.76 6.60
CA TYR A 86 -8.10 -20.76 7.21
C TYR A 86 -9.20 -21.46 8.04
N THR A 87 -9.58 -20.81 9.14
CA THR A 87 -10.73 -21.21 9.98
C THR A 87 -11.92 -20.31 9.62
N ILE A 88 -13.12 -20.87 9.48
CA ILE A 88 -14.35 -20.06 9.35
C ILE A 88 -14.71 -19.53 10.75
N ASN A 89 -14.94 -18.22 10.87
CA ASN A 89 -15.25 -17.51 12.12
C ASN A 89 -14.22 -17.69 13.26
N GLY A 90 -12.98 -18.05 12.90
CA GLY A 90 -11.86 -18.32 13.80
C GLY A 90 -10.54 -17.77 13.23
N LEU A 91 -9.50 -17.74 14.05
CA LEU A 91 -8.17 -17.21 13.67
C LEU A 91 -7.26 -18.31 13.09
N PRO A 92 -6.21 -17.95 12.32
CA PRO A 92 -5.14 -18.85 11.91
C PRO A 92 -4.22 -19.21 13.09
N VAL A 93 -3.50 -20.32 12.98
CA VAL A 93 -2.39 -20.64 13.89
C VAL A 93 -1.14 -19.87 13.44
N ILE A 94 -0.36 -19.36 14.40
CA ILE A 94 0.87 -18.58 14.16
C ILE A 94 2.09 -19.15 14.87
N GLN A 95 3.26 -18.76 14.36
CA GLN A 95 4.49 -18.75 15.15
C GLN A 95 4.43 -17.59 16.16
N ASP A 96 4.77 -17.87 17.42
CA ASP A 96 4.90 -16.83 18.44
C ASP A 96 6.14 -15.97 18.18
N ARG A 97 5.96 -14.64 18.15
CA ARG A 97 7.02 -13.64 18.02
C ARG A 97 6.92 -12.54 19.09
N ALA A 98 6.24 -12.80 20.20
CA ALA A 98 6.00 -11.83 21.26
C ALA A 98 7.28 -11.11 21.72
N ASP A 99 8.35 -11.86 22.01
CA ASP A 99 9.62 -11.29 22.48
C ASP A 99 10.32 -10.43 21.40
N GLU A 100 10.22 -10.80 20.12
CA GLU A 100 10.79 -10.03 19.01
C GLU A 100 10.11 -8.66 18.90
N TRP A 101 8.78 -8.65 18.92
CA TRP A 101 7.95 -7.45 18.83
C TRP A 101 8.03 -6.57 20.07
N ASN A 102 8.01 -7.16 21.27
CA ASN A 102 8.05 -6.42 22.51
C ASN A 102 9.42 -5.77 22.73
N LYS A 103 10.50 -6.43 22.32
CA LYS A 103 11.85 -5.85 22.27
C LYS A 103 11.94 -4.68 21.29
N LEU A 104 11.39 -4.82 20.08
CA LEU A 104 11.40 -3.75 19.06
C LEU A 104 10.65 -2.50 19.56
N ARG A 105 9.45 -2.69 20.13
CA ARG A 105 8.57 -1.61 20.61
C ARG A 105 8.99 -1.02 21.96
N GLN A 106 9.95 -1.63 22.66
CA GLN A 106 10.29 -1.32 24.06
C GLN A 106 9.07 -1.47 24.99
N ALA A 107 8.25 -2.48 24.72
CA ALA A 107 7.02 -2.76 25.45
C ALA A 107 7.31 -3.28 26.86
N LYS A 108 6.37 -3.05 27.78
CA LYS A 108 6.37 -3.59 29.13
C LYS A 108 5.25 -4.62 29.26
N VAL A 109 5.53 -5.75 29.90
CA VAL A 109 4.47 -6.70 30.28
C VAL A 109 3.55 -6.01 31.28
N TYR A 110 2.25 -5.95 30.97
CA TYR A 110 1.27 -5.37 31.88
C TYR A 110 1.06 -6.31 33.07
N LEU A 111 1.33 -5.81 34.29
CA LEU A 111 0.86 -6.44 35.51
C LEU A 111 -0.46 -5.76 35.88
N PRO A 112 -1.61 -6.48 35.91
CA PRO A 112 -2.93 -5.88 36.13
C PRO A 112 -3.13 -5.47 37.60
N LEU A 113 -2.44 -4.41 38.00
CA LEU A 113 -2.76 -3.63 39.19
C LEU A 113 -3.93 -2.70 38.82
N PRO A 114 -5.09 -2.79 39.51
CA PRO A 114 -6.20 -1.91 39.22
C PRO A 114 -5.79 -0.45 39.50
N LYS A 115 -5.67 0.36 38.43
CA LYS A 115 -5.38 1.80 38.51
C LYS A 115 -6.46 2.45 39.39
N GLN A 116 -6.10 2.84 40.62
CA GLN A 116 -7.05 3.48 41.53
C GLN A 116 -7.52 4.80 40.93
N ALA A 117 -8.83 4.96 40.74
CA ALA A 117 -9.42 6.15 40.14
C ALA A 117 -8.93 7.42 40.85
N ARG A 118 -8.20 8.28 40.12
CA ARG A 118 -7.56 9.46 40.70
C ARG A 118 -8.61 10.40 41.29
N LYS A 119 -8.37 10.91 42.51
CA LYS A 119 -9.27 11.88 43.16
C LYS A 119 -9.13 13.27 42.53
N VAL A 120 -9.81 13.46 41.39
CA VAL A 120 -9.78 14.67 40.57
C VAL A 120 -10.44 15.90 41.22
N ASN A 121 -10.10 17.08 40.70
CA ASN A 121 -10.58 18.39 41.12
C ASN A 121 -10.57 19.36 39.92
N SER A 122 -11.73 19.71 39.40
CA SER A 122 -11.88 20.60 38.22
C SER A 122 -11.44 22.06 38.46
N LYS A 123 -11.01 22.42 39.68
CA LYS A 123 -10.35 23.71 39.99
C LYS A 123 -8.84 23.68 39.77
N GLU A 124 -8.20 22.51 39.71
CA GLU A 124 -6.76 22.36 39.43
C GLU A 124 -6.49 22.57 37.93
N LYS A 125 -5.82 23.67 37.57
CA LYS A 125 -5.59 24.05 36.16
C LYS A 125 -4.27 23.49 35.63
N PRO A 126 -4.21 23.03 34.37
CA PRO A 126 -2.95 22.61 33.75
C PRO A 126 -1.96 23.79 33.64
N LYS A 127 -0.69 23.51 33.91
CA LYS A 127 0.44 24.44 33.75
C LYS A 127 0.77 24.62 32.26
N LYS A 128 1.43 25.73 31.92
CA LYS A 128 2.01 25.93 30.58
C LYS A 128 3.08 24.85 30.34
N LEU A 129 3.00 24.14 29.22
CA LEU A 129 4.05 23.26 28.74
C LEU A 129 5.15 24.01 27.98
N TYR A 130 6.38 23.50 28.10
CA TYR A 130 7.57 23.93 27.35
C TYR A 130 8.15 22.82 26.47
N ASP A 131 7.63 21.61 26.64
CA ASP A 131 7.95 20.40 25.89
C ASP A 131 6.66 19.58 25.74
N PHE A 132 6.69 18.53 24.94
CA PHE A 132 5.62 17.53 24.87
C PHE A 132 5.68 16.59 26.07
N ILE A 133 4.52 16.05 26.50
CA ILE A 133 4.51 14.96 27.50
C ILE A 133 4.95 13.66 26.79
N PRO A 134 5.53 12.67 27.49
CA PRO A 134 5.87 11.39 26.90
C PRO A 134 4.68 10.72 26.18
N THR A 135 4.96 9.95 25.13
CA THR A 135 3.99 8.99 24.58
C THR A 135 3.57 8.00 25.65
N GLN A 136 2.41 7.37 25.48
CA GLN A 136 2.05 6.20 26.28
C GLN A 136 3.19 5.16 26.24
N PRO A 137 3.58 4.53 27.37
CA PRO A 137 4.33 3.29 27.29
C PRO A 137 3.46 2.23 26.59
N ILE A 138 4.07 1.39 25.77
CA ILE A 138 3.38 0.23 25.20
C ILE A 138 3.33 -0.83 26.31
N GLU A 139 2.13 -1.14 26.78
CA GLU A 139 1.84 -2.15 27.80
C GLU A 139 1.13 -3.32 27.09
N VAL A 140 1.57 -4.57 27.30
CA VAL A 140 1.02 -5.75 26.59
C VAL A 140 0.34 -6.73 27.54
N THR A 141 -0.78 -7.32 27.09
CA THR A 141 -1.55 -8.34 27.82
C THR A 141 -1.31 -9.75 27.25
N VAL A 142 -2.05 -10.74 27.78
CA VAL A 142 -1.94 -12.14 27.37
C VAL A 142 -2.61 -12.42 26.02
N GLN A 143 -1.92 -13.21 25.19
CA GLN A 143 -2.33 -13.65 23.84
C GLN A 143 -3.84 -13.99 23.72
N LYS A 144 -4.35 -14.79 24.66
CA LYS A 144 -5.72 -15.33 24.63
C LYS A 144 -6.81 -14.26 24.78
N GLU A 145 -6.53 -13.16 25.49
CA GLU A 145 -7.48 -12.05 25.62
C GLU A 145 -7.60 -11.29 24.29
N ILE A 146 -6.46 -10.97 23.68
CA ILE A 146 -6.38 -10.33 22.37
C ILE A 146 -7.02 -11.19 21.27
N ASP A 147 -6.82 -12.51 21.29
CA ASP A 147 -7.43 -13.42 20.32
C ASP A 147 -8.97 -13.45 20.43
N ASN A 148 -9.51 -13.31 21.64
CA ASN A 148 -10.96 -13.15 21.85
C ASN A 148 -11.44 -11.78 21.34
N LEU A 149 -10.73 -10.69 21.66
CA LEU A 149 -11.06 -9.33 21.23
C LEU A 149 -11.05 -9.19 19.70
N PHE A 150 -10.05 -9.76 19.02
CA PHE A 150 -10.01 -9.80 17.55
C PHE A 150 -11.23 -10.54 16.97
N LEU A 151 -11.65 -11.64 17.57
CA LEU A 151 -12.84 -12.38 17.12
C LEU A 151 -14.16 -11.66 17.45
N GLU A 152 -14.23 -10.94 18.57
CA GLU A 152 -15.39 -10.15 18.98
C GLU A 152 -15.56 -8.92 18.06
N CYS A 153 -14.53 -8.09 17.93
CA CYS A 153 -14.55 -6.93 17.03
C CYS A 153 -14.78 -7.33 15.57
N THR A 154 -14.18 -8.43 15.08
CA THR A 154 -14.45 -8.91 13.71
C THR A 154 -15.93 -9.27 13.51
N ARG A 155 -16.57 -9.91 14.49
CA ARG A 155 -18.01 -10.24 14.43
C ARG A 155 -18.88 -8.99 14.50
N GLU A 156 -18.55 -8.04 15.36
CA GLU A 156 -19.28 -6.78 15.52
C GLU A 156 -19.18 -5.89 14.26
N TYR A 157 -17.99 -5.79 13.63
CA TYR A 157 -17.80 -5.03 12.40
C TYR A 157 -18.42 -5.69 11.16
N LEU A 158 -18.58 -7.02 11.14
CA LEU A 158 -19.21 -7.77 10.04
C LEU A 158 -20.67 -8.17 10.30
N LYS A 159 -21.28 -7.79 11.43
CA LYS A 159 -22.64 -8.21 11.83
C LYS A 159 -23.75 -7.87 10.83
N SER A 160 -23.58 -6.79 10.07
CA SER A 160 -24.54 -6.34 9.06
C SER A 160 -24.38 -7.08 7.72
N HIS A 161 -23.34 -7.90 7.55
CA HIS A 161 -23.11 -8.64 6.31
C HIS A 161 -24.04 -9.86 6.21
N PRO A 162 -24.77 -10.06 5.09
CA PRO A 162 -25.78 -11.12 4.98
C PRO A 162 -25.23 -12.54 5.19
N GLN A 163 -23.94 -12.78 4.89
CA GLN A 163 -23.32 -14.10 5.00
C GLN A 163 -23.01 -14.51 6.45
N ASN A 164 -23.04 -13.58 7.42
CA ASN A 164 -22.81 -13.81 8.85
C ASN A 164 -21.54 -14.63 9.20
N SER A 165 -20.58 -14.68 8.29
CA SER A 165 -19.39 -15.51 8.40
C SER A 165 -18.21 -14.92 7.64
N PHE A 166 -17.02 -15.20 8.14
CA PHE A 166 -15.76 -14.64 7.64
C PHE A 166 -14.64 -15.68 7.68
N ARG A 167 -13.58 -15.41 6.92
CA ARG A 167 -12.31 -16.12 6.96
C ARG A 167 -11.21 -15.12 7.24
N VAL A 168 -10.13 -15.60 7.87
CA VAL A 168 -8.93 -14.82 8.15
C VAL A 168 -7.75 -15.50 7.45
N PHE A 169 -6.98 -14.72 6.70
CA PHE A 169 -5.79 -15.17 5.98
C PHE A 169 -4.57 -14.40 6.50
N ALA A 170 -3.63 -15.10 7.16
CA ALA A 170 -2.39 -14.50 7.63
C ALA A 170 -1.33 -14.47 6.50
N GLY A 171 -0.58 -13.38 6.40
CA GLY A 171 0.48 -13.20 5.42
C GLY A 171 0.02 -12.65 4.06
N LEU A 172 0.95 -12.08 3.31
CA LEU A 172 0.71 -11.52 1.96
C LEU A 172 1.12 -12.49 0.83
N ASP A 173 1.04 -13.79 1.09
CA ASP A 173 1.32 -14.86 0.10
C ASP A 173 0.13 -15.15 -0.81
N ALA A 174 0.21 -14.68 -2.06
CA ALA A 174 -0.79 -14.89 -3.12
C ALA A 174 -0.86 -16.31 -3.69
N SER A 175 0.00 -17.24 -3.27
CA SER A 175 -0.14 -18.66 -3.59
C SER A 175 -1.15 -19.39 -2.67
N LYS A 176 -1.40 -18.85 -1.47
CA LYS A 176 -2.23 -19.46 -0.42
C LYS A 176 -3.66 -18.90 -0.33
N THR A 177 -3.97 -17.84 -1.06
CA THR A 177 -5.28 -17.16 -1.03
C THR A 177 -6.20 -17.53 -2.20
N PRO A 178 -7.53 -17.39 -2.04
CA PRO A 178 -8.49 -17.51 -3.14
C PRO A 178 -8.27 -16.47 -4.24
N GLU A 179 -8.60 -16.82 -5.48
CA GLU A 179 -8.46 -15.93 -6.66
C GLU A 179 -9.07 -14.54 -6.48
N PHE A 180 -10.15 -14.41 -5.70
CA PHE A 180 -10.81 -13.13 -5.46
C PHE A 180 -10.02 -12.19 -4.51
N LEU A 181 -9.12 -12.71 -3.68
CA LEU A 181 -8.25 -11.89 -2.82
C LEU A 181 -6.88 -11.59 -3.46
N LYS A 182 -6.37 -12.44 -4.35
CA LYS A 182 -5.02 -12.29 -4.92
C LYS A 182 -4.71 -10.87 -5.46
N PRO A 183 -5.61 -10.19 -6.19
CA PRO A 183 -5.35 -8.83 -6.67
C PRO A 183 -5.15 -7.82 -5.53
N PHE A 184 -5.95 -7.92 -4.47
CA PHE A 184 -5.89 -7.05 -3.29
C PHE A 184 -4.69 -7.36 -2.39
N GLN A 185 -4.31 -8.64 -2.26
CA GLN A 185 -3.13 -9.03 -1.48
C GLN A 185 -1.82 -8.55 -2.14
N VAL A 186 -1.75 -8.56 -3.47
CA VAL A 186 -0.64 -7.97 -4.24
C VAL A 186 -0.63 -6.44 -4.12
N GLU A 187 -1.81 -5.79 -4.15
CA GLU A 187 -1.92 -4.35 -3.90
C GLU A 187 -1.43 -3.96 -2.50
N LEU A 188 -1.83 -4.71 -1.47
CA LEU A 188 -1.35 -4.53 -0.10
C LEU A 188 0.17 -4.66 -0.02
N ALA A 189 0.76 -5.74 -0.58
CA ALA A 189 2.21 -5.95 -0.52
C ALA A 189 3.01 -4.78 -1.14
N LEU A 190 2.53 -4.23 -2.27
CA LEU A 190 3.12 -3.05 -2.90
C LEU A 190 2.93 -1.78 -2.05
N GLU A 191 1.76 -1.59 -1.44
CA GLU A 191 1.47 -0.42 -0.60
C GLU A 191 2.16 -0.48 0.77
N PHE A 192 2.52 -1.67 1.29
CA PHE A 192 3.39 -1.82 2.46
C PHE A 192 4.81 -1.30 2.18
N GLU A 193 5.43 -1.67 1.05
CA GLU A 193 6.75 -1.16 0.65
C GLU A 193 6.71 0.34 0.29
N ASN A 194 5.66 0.80 -0.39
CA ASN A 194 5.40 2.24 -0.60
C ASN A 194 5.32 3.00 0.73
N THR A 195 4.66 2.41 1.74
CA THR A 195 4.53 3.00 3.07
C THR A 195 5.87 3.05 3.81
N LYS A 196 6.73 2.03 3.66
CA LYS A 196 8.10 2.04 4.20
C LYS A 196 8.94 3.20 3.60
N ILE A 197 8.81 3.44 2.30
CA ILE A 197 9.45 4.58 1.59
C ILE A 197 8.90 5.93 2.10
N ILE A 198 7.59 6.03 2.34
CA ILE A 198 6.94 7.22 2.93
C ILE A 198 7.54 7.54 4.31
N TYR A 199 7.70 6.54 5.17
CA TYR A 199 8.30 6.70 6.50
C TYR A 199 9.78 7.11 6.47
N ASP A 200 10.61 6.47 5.64
CA ASP A 200 12.02 6.85 5.45
C ASP A 200 12.16 8.29 4.91
N ASN A 201 11.32 8.68 3.94
CA ASN A 201 11.27 10.06 3.45
C ASN A 201 10.86 11.05 4.57
N MET A 202 9.86 10.72 5.39
CA MET A 202 9.46 11.56 6.51
C MET A 202 10.58 11.71 7.55
N LYS A 203 11.27 10.63 7.89
CA LYS A 203 12.47 10.62 8.74
C LYS A 203 13.55 11.54 8.18
N LYS A 204 13.87 11.44 6.88
CA LYS A 204 14.84 12.32 6.19
C LYS A 204 14.42 13.79 6.22
N ILE A 205 13.14 14.09 6.02
CA ILE A 205 12.56 15.45 6.13
C ILE A 205 12.74 15.99 7.54
N CYS A 206 12.34 15.24 8.57
CA CYS A 206 12.53 15.63 9.96
C CYS A 206 14.02 15.88 10.29
N GLN A 207 14.92 14.97 9.91
CA GLN A 207 16.37 15.12 10.15
C GLN A 207 16.96 16.36 9.45
N ARG A 208 16.44 16.78 8.29
CA ARG A 208 16.77 18.04 7.63
C ARG A 208 16.21 19.25 8.40
N LEU A 209 14.96 19.19 8.86
CA LEU A 209 14.28 20.29 9.55
C LEU A 209 14.85 20.54 10.95
N SER A 210 15.25 19.50 11.69
CA SER A 210 15.97 19.64 12.97
C SER A 210 17.29 20.42 12.86
N ARG A 211 17.87 20.54 11.66
CA ARG A 211 19.10 21.32 11.39
C ARG A 211 18.82 22.76 10.95
N LYS A 212 17.55 23.18 10.83
CA LYS A 212 17.18 24.55 10.44
C LYS A 212 17.04 25.46 11.65
N LYS A 213 17.57 26.69 11.54
CA LYS A 213 17.48 27.72 12.59
C LYS A 213 16.03 28.16 12.83
N ALA A 214 15.31 28.40 11.72
CA ALA A 214 13.87 28.62 11.67
C ALA A 214 13.25 27.52 10.79
N ILE A 215 12.19 26.88 11.29
CA ILE A 215 11.38 25.90 10.56
C ILE A 215 10.25 26.63 9.81
N SER A 216 9.69 27.69 10.39
CA SER A 216 8.62 28.54 9.82
C SER A 216 8.79 28.91 8.34
N ASP A 217 10.03 29.13 7.92
CA ASP A 217 10.37 29.68 6.62
C ASP A 217 10.36 28.60 5.52
N THR A 218 10.46 27.32 5.94
CA THR A 218 10.45 26.14 5.07
C THR A 218 9.05 25.83 4.53
N TYR A 219 8.98 25.04 3.46
CA TYR A 219 7.73 24.57 2.89
C TYR A 219 6.94 23.72 3.90
N GLU A 220 7.63 22.78 4.53
CA GLU A 220 7.07 21.85 5.51
C GLU A 220 6.64 22.59 6.79
N GLY A 221 7.40 23.61 7.20
CA GLY A 221 7.04 24.48 8.30
C GLY A 221 5.74 25.24 8.08
N LYS A 222 5.44 25.67 6.85
CA LYS A 222 4.18 26.35 6.51
C LYS A 222 2.98 25.40 6.60
N TYR A 223 3.11 24.19 6.06
CA TYR A 223 2.11 23.12 6.22
C TYR A 223 1.84 22.83 7.71
N LEU A 224 2.90 22.70 8.53
CA LEU A 224 2.78 22.45 9.96
C LEU A 224 2.22 23.65 10.74
N ILE A 225 2.52 24.89 10.34
CA ILE A 225 1.90 26.09 10.93
C ILE A 225 0.37 26.05 10.73
N GLN A 226 -0.09 25.68 9.53
CA GLN A 226 -1.52 25.57 9.23
C GLN A 226 -2.18 24.42 9.98
N MET A 227 -1.63 23.20 9.88
CA MET A 227 -2.14 21.99 10.56
C MET A 227 -2.25 22.17 12.08
N PHE A 228 -1.32 22.90 12.70
CA PHE A 228 -1.30 23.14 14.14
C PHE A 228 -1.79 24.55 14.54
N GLU A 229 -2.45 25.31 13.67
CA GLU A 229 -2.93 26.69 13.91
C GLU A 229 -1.90 27.55 14.70
N LEU A 230 -0.68 27.66 14.18
CA LEU A 230 0.44 28.33 14.83
C LEU A 230 0.68 29.77 14.33
N GLU A 231 -0.21 30.31 13.51
CA GLU A 231 -0.11 31.68 12.99
C GLU A 231 -0.07 32.70 14.14
N ASN A 232 0.94 33.59 14.12
CA ASN A 232 1.12 34.64 15.14
C ASN A 232 1.27 34.12 16.59
N VAL A 233 1.67 32.85 16.76
CA VAL A 233 1.95 32.24 18.07
C VAL A 233 3.36 32.63 18.54
N PRO A 234 3.52 33.29 19.72
CA PRO A 234 4.81 33.83 20.16
C PRO A 234 5.94 32.79 20.38
N ASN A 235 5.59 31.50 20.48
CA ASN A 235 6.53 30.39 20.58
C ASN A 235 6.36 29.37 19.45
N GLN A 236 5.91 29.80 18.27
CA GLN A 236 5.73 28.98 17.06
C GLN A 236 6.94 28.07 16.80
N GLU A 237 8.16 28.63 16.72
CA GLU A 237 9.40 27.87 16.50
C GLU A 237 9.70 26.81 17.56
N GLN A 238 9.36 27.07 18.83
CA GLN A 238 9.52 26.07 19.90
C GLN A 238 8.56 24.90 19.69
N ILE A 239 7.32 25.17 19.30
CA ILE A 239 6.30 24.15 19.05
C ILE A 239 6.66 23.36 17.77
N LEU A 240 7.07 24.03 16.69
CA LEU A 240 7.52 23.38 15.45
C LEU A 240 8.69 22.42 15.69
N LYS A 241 9.67 22.78 16.54
CA LYS A 241 10.78 21.88 16.89
C LYS A 241 10.30 20.63 17.62
N LYS A 242 9.34 20.75 18.55
CA LYS A 242 8.72 19.60 19.24
C LYS A 242 7.81 18.75 18.36
N ILE A 243 7.09 19.37 17.42
CA ILE A 243 6.38 18.66 16.35
C ILE A 243 7.36 17.83 15.51
N ILE A 244 8.48 18.41 15.05
CA ILE A 244 9.49 17.68 14.26
C ILE A 244 10.19 16.58 15.06
N GLU A 245 10.50 16.80 16.34
CA GLU A 245 11.05 15.76 17.23
C GLU A 245 10.09 14.57 17.40
N ARG A 246 8.79 14.83 17.63
CA ARG A 246 7.76 13.78 17.75
C ARG A 246 7.52 13.05 16.42
N LEU A 247 7.32 13.77 15.32
CA LEU A 247 7.15 13.19 13.98
C LEU A 247 8.37 12.37 13.54
N ARG A 248 9.58 12.81 13.91
CA ARG A 248 10.81 12.03 13.67
C ARG A 248 10.78 10.69 14.39
N SER A 249 10.44 10.69 15.69
CA SER A 249 10.37 9.46 16.48
C SER A 249 9.28 8.51 15.96
N ILE A 250 8.10 9.03 15.61
CA ILE A 250 7.04 8.25 14.97
C ILE A 250 7.53 7.64 13.66
N ALA A 251 8.24 8.41 12.82
CA ALA A 251 8.73 7.91 11.54
C ALA A 251 9.84 6.87 11.66
N GLU A 252 10.79 7.06 12.60
CA GLU A 252 11.86 6.09 12.88
C GLU A 252 11.31 4.78 13.46
N LYS A 253 10.26 4.83 14.29
CA LYS A 253 9.58 3.63 14.79
C LYS A 253 8.70 2.94 13.74
N GLY A 254 7.96 3.70 12.93
CA GLY A 254 7.09 3.17 11.87
C GLY A 254 7.88 2.46 10.77
N GLU A 255 9.01 3.02 10.35
CA GLU A 255 9.96 2.37 9.44
C GLU A 255 10.47 1.04 10.01
N GLN A 256 10.93 1.03 11.27
CA GLN A 256 11.44 -0.18 11.93
C GLN A 256 10.35 -1.26 12.07
N PHE A 257 9.12 -0.86 12.39
CA PHE A 257 7.96 -1.74 12.48
C PHE A 257 7.64 -2.41 11.13
N LEU A 258 7.64 -1.63 10.04
CA LEU A 258 7.32 -2.13 8.70
C LEU A 258 8.45 -2.95 8.09
N GLN A 259 9.71 -2.59 8.37
CA GLN A 259 10.84 -3.45 8.04
C GLN A 259 10.70 -4.80 8.75
N LYS A 260 10.41 -4.81 10.06
CA LYS A 260 10.21 -6.07 10.80
C LYS A 260 9.03 -6.88 10.26
N THR A 261 7.93 -6.23 9.87
CA THR A 261 6.77 -6.84 9.21
C THR A 261 7.17 -7.55 7.91
N ALA A 262 8.00 -6.91 7.07
CA ALA A 262 8.53 -7.51 5.84
C ALA A 262 9.55 -8.64 6.12
N ASP A 263 10.43 -8.47 7.11
CA ASP A 263 11.43 -9.48 7.52
C ASP A 263 10.79 -10.81 7.96
N ILE A 264 9.56 -10.78 8.49
CA ILE A 264 8.79 -11.97 8.88
C ILE A 264 7.77 -12.40 7.80
N GLY A 265 7.96 -12.00 6.54
CA GLY A 265 7.08 -12.41 5.43
C GLY A 265 5.62 -11.95 5.59
N PHE A 266 5.39 -10.84 6.30
CA PHE A 266 4.08 -10.28 6.62
C PHE A 266 3.18 -11.17 7.50
N GLU A 267 3.74 -12.12 8.28
CA GLU A 267 2.99 -13.03 9.18
C GLU A 267 2.00 -12.32 10.14
N ASN A 268 2.27 -11.07 10.52
CA ASN A 268 1.38 -10.25 11.36
C ASN A 268 0.30 -9.47 10.58
N VAL A 269 0.31 -9.46 9.25
CA VAL A 269 -0.72 -8.81 8.42
C VAL A 269 -1.79 -9.83 8.07
N TRP A 270 -3.01 -9.63 8.56
CA TRP A 270 -4.11 -10.60 8.47
C TRP A 270 -5.27 -10.01 7.68
N ILE A 271 -5.62 -10.62 6.55
CA ILE A 271 -6.76 -10.21 5.73
C ILE A 271 -8.01 -10.94 6.20
N VAL A 272 -9.00 -10.18 6.68
CA VAL A 272 -10.34 -10.65 7.01
C VAL A 272 -11.25 -10.46 5.80
N THR A 273 -12.05 -11.46 5.43
CA THR A 273 -13.02 -11.32 4.34
C THR A 273 -14.23 -12.24 4.45
N THR A 274 -15.35 -11.79 3.89
CA THR A 274 -16.51 -12.62 3.52
C THR A 274 -16.27 -13.29 2.14
N ASP A 275 -17.29 -13.89 1.49
CA ASP A 275 -17.23 -14.24 0.07
C ASP A 275 -17.59 -13.03 -0.80
N LEU A 276 -16.56 -12.29 -1.26
CA LEU A 276 -16.72 -11.17 -2.20
C LEU A 276 -17.28 -11.68 -3.55
N LYS A 277 -18.33 -11.04 -4.04
CA LYS A 277 -18.95 -11.39 -5.33
C LYS A 277 -18.21 -10.72 -6.48
N ARG A 278 -18.08 -11.45 -7.58
CA ARG A 278 -17.52 -10.89 -8.83
C ARG A 278 -18.61 -10.10 -9.55
N ASP A 279 -18.38 -8.81 -9.77
CA ASP A 279 -19.14 -8.07 -10.77
C ASP A 279 -18.58 -8.39 -12.16
N TYR A 280 -19.45 -8.87 -13.05
CA TYR A 280 -19.08 -9.22 -14.43
C TYR A 280 -18.94 -7.99 -15.34
N PHE A 281 -19.48 -6.82 -14.97
CA PHE A 281 -19.39 -5.60 -15.76
C PHE A 281 -18.05 -4.88 -15.56
N SER A 282 -17.68 -4.55 -14.32
CA SER A 282 -16.37 -3.99 -13.97
C SER A 282 -15.24 -5.02 -13.96
N GLN A 283 -15.59 -6.31 -13.98
CA GLN A 283 -14.70 -7.47 -13.74
C GLN A 283 -14.02 -7.49 -12.36
N SER A 284 -14.44 -6.61 -11.44
CA SER A 284 -13.90 -6.49 -10.08
C SER A 284 -14.63 -7.39 -9.07
N TYR A 285 -14.13 -7.42 -7.83
CA TYR A 285 -14.78 -8.07 -6.70
C TYR A 285 -15.39 -7.02 -5.77
N VAL A 286 -16.58 -7.32 -5.26
CA VAL A 286 -17.45 -6.40 -4.54
C VAL A 286 -18.01 -7.11 -3.30
N SER A 287 -18.06 -6.42 -2.16
CA SER A 287 -18.68 -6.91 -0.92
C SER A 287 -20.19 -6.73 -0.95
N GLU A 288 -20.92 -7.66 -0.33
CA GLU A 288 -22.36 -7.55 -0.07
C GLU A 288 -22.69 -6.76 1.22
N PHE A 289 -21.73 -6.04 1.80
CA PHE A 289 -22.00 -5.23 3.00
C PHE A 289 -23.03 -4.14 2.67
N PRO A 290 -24.21 -4.13 3.33
CA PRO A 290 -25.34 -3.31 2.89
C PRO A 290 -25.23 -1.84 3.33
N GLU A 291 -24.35 -1.54 4.27
CA GLU A 291 -24.11 -0.19 4.77
C GLU A 291 -22.96 0.47 4.00
N GLY A 292 -23.04 1.79 3.83
CA GLY A 292 -21.95 2.54 3.20
C GLY A 292 -20.66 2.58 4.03
N TYR A 293 -20.65 2.18 5.31
CA TYR A 293 -19.49 2.26 6.21
C TYR A 293 -19.21 0.94 6.91
N ILE A 294 -17.93 0.57 6.93
CA ILE A 294 -17.33 -0.52 7.71
C ILE A 294 -15.93 -0.05 8.13
N VAL A 295 -15.38 -0.64 9.20
CA VAL A 295 -13.98 -0.42 9.63
C VAL A 295 -13.01 -0.94 8.56
N ASN A 296 -12.00 -0.14 8.21
CA ASN A 296 -11.05 -0.46 7.12
C ASN A 296 -10.04 -1.53 7.56
N ALA A 297 -9.43 -1.28 8.70
CA ALA A 297 -8.52 -2.17 9.41
C ALA A 297 -8.62 -1.83 10.91
N PHE A 298 -8.03 -2.67 11.76
CA PHE A 298 -7.86 -2.38 13.18
C PHE A 298 -6.70 -3.17 13.79
N VAL A 299 -6.22 -2.68 14.93
CA VAL A 299 -5.11 -3.22 15.72
C VAL A 299 -5.40 -3.11 17.22
N PHE A 300 -4.70 -3.91 18.02
CA PHE A 300 -4.62 -3.73 19.47
C PHE A 300 -3.17 -3.39 19.86
N PRO A 301 -2.88 -2.18 20.36
CA PRO A 301 -1.50 -1.80 20.76
C PRO A 301 -0.89 -2.71 21.84
N ASP A 302 -1.72 -3.36 22.64
CA ASP A 302 -1.38 -4.35 23.67
C ASP A 302 -1.27 -5.80 23.15
N ASP A 303 -1.49 -6.04 21.85
CA ASP A 303 -1.18 -7.32 21.20
C ASP A 303 0.33 -7.60 21.25
N PRO A 304 0.81 -8.71 21.86
CA PRO A 304 2.21 -9.08 21.78
C PRO A 304 2.66 -9.42 20.35
N GLN A 305 1.75 -9.87 19.47
CA GLN A 305 2.08 -10.28 18.09
C GLN A 305 2.02 -9.16 17.04
N CYS A 306 1.62 -7.95 17.45
CA CYS A 306 1.51 -6.77 16.58
C CYS A 306 0.70 -6.98 15.29
N ARG A 307 -0.44 -7.67 15.39
CA ARG A 307 -1.26 -8.02 14.23
C ARG A 307 -2.06 -6.84 13.70
N ILE A 308 -2.12 -6.74 12.38
CA ILE A 308 -2.94 -5.78 11.64
C ILE A 308 -4.06 -6.54 10.93
N PHE A 309 -5.30 -6.35 11.38
CA PHE A 309 -6.47 -6.94 10.75
C PHE A 309 -7.00 -6.00 9.67
N ILE A 310 -6.93 -6.39 8.41
CA ILE A 310 -7.40 -5.59 7.26
C ILE A 310 -8.69 -6.23 6.73
N LEU A 311 -9.81 -5.50 6.76
CA LEU A 311 -11.10 -6.00 6.29
C LEU A 311 -11.21 -5.79 4.78
N ALA A 312 -10.99 -6.83 3.99
CA ALA A 312 -11.04 -6.75 2.53
C ALA A 312 -12.37 -6.20 2.01
N ASP A 313 -13.48 -6.52 2.70
CA ASP A 313 -14.81 -6.00 2.43
C ASP A 313 -14.87 -4.46 2.39
N ALA A 314 -14.11 -3.76 3.23
CA ALA A 314 -14.04 -2.30 3.25
C ALA A 314 -13.45 -1.70 1.96
N PHE A 315 -12.46 -2.39 1.38
CA PHE A 315 -11.80 -1.97 0.14
C PHE A 315 -12.61 -2.33 -1.12
N HIS A 316 -13.65 -3.16 -0.96
CA HIS A 316 -14.50 -3.66 -2.04
C HIS A 316 -15.99 -3.30 -1.85
N LEU A 317 -16.32 -2.31 -1.01
CA LEU A 317 -17.67 -1.74 -0.95
C LEU A 317 -18.14 -1.30 -2.34
N ASP A 318 -19.39 -1.63 -2.70
CA ASP A 318 -20.01 -1.16 -3.93
C ASP A 318 -20.03 0.40 -3.95
N PRO A 319 -19.34 1.05 -4.90
CA PRO A 319 -19.25 2.51 -4.96
C PRO A 319 -20.61 3.20 -5.16
N ASP A 320 -21.64 2.48 -5.58
CA ASP A 320 -22.96 3.04 -5.86
C ASP A 320 -23.95 2.90 -4.67
N ILE A 321 -23.52 2.36 -3.52
CA ILE A 321 -24.25 2.48 -2.24
C ILE A 321 -24.38 3.96 -1.82
N ILE A 322 -23.31 4.74 -1.98
CA ILE A 322 -23.33 6.21 -1.79
C ILE A 322 -22.55 6.88 -2.94
N PRO A 323 -23.16 7.04 -4.15
CA PRO A 323 -22.45 7.38 -5.38
C PRO A 323 -21.68 8.71 -5.40
N ARG A 324 -21.86 9.57 -4.39
CA ARG A 324 -21.26 10.91 -4.26
C ARG A 324 -20.00 10.94 -3.41
N LEU A 325 -19.77 9.94 -2.56
CA LEU A 325 -18.62 9.87 -1.67
C LEU A 325 -17.56 8.90 -2.21
N GLU A 326 -16.35 9.01 -1.69
CA GLU A 326 -15.38 7.93 -1.79
C GLU A 326 -15.66 6.88 -0.70
N LEU A 327 -15.72 5.61 -1.11
CA LEU A 327 -15.99 4.49 -0.21
C LEU A 327 -14.78 3.56 -0.06
N ARG A 328 -13.93 3.47 -1.08
CA ARG A 328 -12.71 2.65 -1.07
C ARG A 328 -11.60 3.40 -0.32
N PRO A 329 -11.05 2.85 0.79
CA PRO A 329 -9.91 3.46 1.47
C PRO A 329 -8.64 3.38 0.61
N VAL A 330 -7.67 4.25 0.88
CA VAL A 330 -6.34 4.18 0.26
C VAL A 330 -5.47 3.24 1.10
N PRO A 331 -4.95 2.11 0.57
CA PRO A 331 -4.31 1.11 1.42
C PRO A 331 -3.08 1.63 2.17
N SER A 332 -2.23 2.47 1.56
CA SER A 332 -1.10 3.10 2.27
C SER A 332 -1.53 4.07 3.37
N GLU A 333 -2.67 4.76 3.23
CA GLU A 333 -3.19 5.62 4.31
C GLU A 333 -3.61 4.75 5.51
N THR A 334 -4.31 3.64 5.27
CA THR A 334 -4.63 2.65 6.30
C THR A 334 -3.38 2.04 6.93
N ILE A 335 -2.39 1.59 6.13
CA ILE A 335 -1.15 0.98 6.66
C ILE A 335 -0.36 1.97 7.53
N ILE A 336 -0.27 3.25 7.14
CA ILE A 336 0.34 4.29 7.99
C ILE A 336 -0.46 4.44 9.29
N HIS A 337 -1.78 4.58 9.21
CA HIS A 337 -2.69 4.76 10.35
C HIS A 337 -2.50 3.64 11.39
N GLU A 338 -2.69 2.37 11.02
CA GLU A 338 -2.49 1.20 11.90
C GLU A 338 -1.06 1.10 12.46
N THR A 339 -0.06 1.45 11.64
CA THR A 339 1.35 1.47 12.08
C THR A 339 1.59 2.53 13.16
N THR A 340 0.88 3.68 13.15
CA THR A 340 1.05 4.69 14.20
C THR A 340 0.54 4.21 15.56
N HIS A 341 -0.59 3.47 15.59
CA HIS A 341 -1.09 2.84 16.82
C HIS A 341 -0.06 1.85 17.38
N LEU A 342 0.36 0.86 16.60
CA LEU A 342 1.24 -0.22 17.08
C LEU A 342 2.67 0.23 17.43
N SER A 343 3.22 1.20 16.68
CA SER A 343 4.60 1.67 16.89
C SER A 343 4.70 2.83 17.89
N SER A 344 3.68 3.68 17.98
CA SER A 344 3.78 5.00 18.63
C SER A 344 2.65 5.31 19.61
N TYR A 345 1.64 4.45 19.73
CA TYR A 345 0.49 4.60 20.62
C TYR A 345 -0.27 5.93 20.39
N THR A 346 -0.51 6.26 19.12
CA THR A 346 -1.61 7.14 18.74
C THR A 346 -2.95 6.44 18.99
N GLY A 347 -4.04 7.19 19.02
CA GLY A 347 -5.42 6.68 19.08
C GLY A 347 -6.34 7.46 18.15
N ASP A 348 -7.56 6.96 17.97
CA ASP A 348 -8.63 7.68 17.27
C ASP A 348 -9.31 8.66 18.21
N LEU A 349 -9.01 9.97 18.08
CA LEU A 349 -9.70 10.97 18.89
C LEU A 349 -11.09 11.29 18.30
N ILE A 350 -11.25 11.21 16.98
CA ILE A 350 -12.54 11.44 16.29
C ILE A 350 -12.75 10.52 15.09
N VAL A 351 -14.01 10.28 14.72
CA VAL A 351 -14.36 9.70 13.41
C VAL A 351 -14.36 10.79 12.34
N TYR A 352 -13.45 10.72 11.37
CA TYR A 352 -13.34 11.67 10.27
C TYR A 352 -14.43 11.48 9.20
N ARG A 353 -14.72 12.53 8.41
CA ARG A 353 -15.71 12.43 7.32
C ARG A 353 -15.08 11.88 6.03
N ARG A 354 -15.82 11.03 5.33
CA ARG A 354 -15.48 10.65 3.95
C ARG A 354 -15.56 11.85 3.00
N ARG A 355 -14.77 11.80 1.93
CA ARG A 355 -14.61 12.88 0.95
C ARG A 355 -15.43 12.61 -0.32
N PRO A 356 -15.58 13.59 -1.24
CA PRO A 356 -16.24 13.37 -2.53
C PRO A 356 -15.56 12.26 -3.35
N ARG A 357 -16.34 11.54 -4.16
CA ARG A 357 -15.89 10.41 -5.01
C ARG A 357 -14.59 10.73 -5.76
N SER A 358 -13.61 9.84 -5.68
CA SER A 358 -12.25 9.89 -6.25
C SER A 358 -11.23 10.75 -5.49
N PHE A 359 -11.50 11.17 -4.25
CA PHE A 359 -10.56 11.94 -3.42
C PHE A 359 -10.38 11.37 -2.01
N ALA A 360 -9.16 11.49 -1.48
CA ALA A 360 -8.84 11.29 -0.07
C ALA A 360 -8.81 12.65 0.68
N SER A 361 -8.67 12.62 2.01
CA SER A 361 -8.63 13.83 2.85
C SER A 361 -7.36 14.65 2.58
N SER A 362 -7.45 15.98 2.41
CA SER A 362 -6.28 16.87 2.54
C SER A 362 -6.02 17.23 4.00
N GLY A 363 -4.82 17.74 4.33
CA GLY A 363 -4.53 18.28 5.66
C GLY A 363 -5.56 19.31 6.14
N GLN A 364 -6.07 20.16 5.23
CA GLN A 364 -7.14 21.12 5.52
C GLN A 364 -8.47 20.43 5.88
N ASP A 365 -8.85 19.36 5.17
CA ASP A 365 -10.07 18.60 5.49
C ASP A 365 -9.99 17.93 6.87
N VAL A 366 -8.84 17.35 7.20
CA VAL A 366 -8.57 16.68 8.49
C VAL A 366 -8.63 17.69 9.64
N LEU A 367 -7.89 18.80 9.56
CA LEU A 367 -7.95 19.85 10.57
C LEU A 367 -9.37 20.42 10.72
N LYS A 368 -10.10 20.59 9.61
CA LYS A 368 -11.49 21.09 9.62
C LYS A 368 -12.42 20.14 10.36
N ASP A 369 -12.37 18.83 10.10
CA ASP A 369 -13.22 17.87 10.82
C ASP A 369 -12.85 17.72 12.29
N TYR A 370 -11.56 17.68 12.62
CA TYR A 370 -11.07 17.67 14.01
C TYR A 370 -11.58 18.87 14.80
N LYS A 371 -11.53 20.08 14.21
CA LYS A 371 -12.08 21.30 14.83
C LYS A 371 -13.61 21.27 14.95
N ASN A 372 -14.32 20.67 14.00
CA ASN A 372 -15.77 20.51 14.05
C ASN A 372 -16.23 19.50 15.11
N LYS A 373 -15.39 18.50 15.43
CA LYS A 373 -15.66 17.40 16.36
C LYS A 373 -14.77 17.43 17.62
N PHE A 374 -14.23 18.60 17.97
CA PHE A 374 -13.28 18.69 19.10
C PHE A 374 -13.94 18.36 20.46
N SER A 375 -15.26 18.44 20.55
CA SER A 375 -16.06 17.86 21.64
C SER A 375 -15.80 16.36 21.82
N ASP A 376 -15.79 15.62 20.72
CA ASP A 376 -15.74 14.17 20.65
C ASP A 376 -14.32 13.71 21.04
N ALA A 377 -13.29 14.41 20.53
CA ALA A 377 -11.90 14.27 20.95
C ALA A 377 -11.74 14.42 22.48
N LEU A 378 -12.35 15.45 23.06
CA LEU A 378 -12.31 15.72 24.50
C LEU A 378 -13.19 14.75 25.32
N SER A 379 -14.07 13.97 24.69
CA SER A 379 -14.85 12.90 25.32
C SER A 379 -14.16 11.53 25.27
N SER A 380 -13.30 11.30 24.28
CA SER A 380 -12.62 10.01 24.03
C SER A 380 -11.89 9.41 25.25
N PRO A 381 -11.70 8.07 25.30
CA PRO A 381 -10.82 7.42 26.29
C PRO A 381 -9.36 7.86 26.16
N TYR A 382 -8.86 8.00 24.92
CA TYR A 382 -7.49 8.44 24.64
C TYR A 382 -7.16 9.83 25.20
N PHE A 383 -8.14 10.75 25.25
CA PHE A 383 -7.95 12.04 25.92
C PHE A 383 -7.90 11.91 27.46
N GLU A 384 -8.51 10.87 28.05
CA GLU A 384 -8.41 10.60 29.49
C GLU A 384 -7.01 10.09 29.85
N ASP A 385 -6.48 9.13 29.09
CA ASP A 385 -5.08 8.66 29.19
C ASP A 385 -4.07 9.80 28.99
N PHE A 386 -4.32 10.70 28.03
CA PHE A 386 -3.51 11.90 27.83
C PHE A 386 -3.56 12.85 29.03
N VAL A 387 -4.72 13.00 29.67
CA VAL A 387 -4.89 13.82 30.89
C VAL A 387 -4.20 13.18 32.09
N ASP A 388 -4.19 11.85 32.21
CA ASP A 388 -3.46 11.12 33.24
C ASP A 388 -1.93 11.27 33.06
N ARG A 389 -1.41 11.05 31.85
CA ARG A 389 0.00 11.33 31.51
C ARG A 389 0.38 12.79 31.78
N LEU A 390 -0.52 13.74 31.51
CA LEU A 390 -0.32 15.15 31.80
C LEU A 390 -0.32 15.45 33.30
N ALA A 391 -1.18 14.79 34.07
CA ALA A 391 -1.27 14.91 35.52
C ALA A 391 0.03 14.42 36.19
N GLU A 392 0.55 13.27 35.77
CA GLU A 392 1.84 12.74 36.21
C GLU A 392 3.01 13.68 35.84
N TYR A 393 3.14 14.01 34.54
CA TYR A 393 4.22 14.85 34.02
C TYR A 393 4.27 16.24 34.70
N GLN A 394 3.10 16.84 34.96
CA GLN A 394 3.02 18.15 35.63
C GLN A 394 3.03 18.05 37.17
N LYS A 395 3.04 16.85 37.75
CA LYS A 395 2.88 16.59 39.20
C LYS A 395 1.63 17.29 39.76
N LEU A 396 0.49 17.05 39.12
CA LEU A 396 -0.84 17.55 39.45
C LEU A 396 -1.82 16.37 39.62
N PRO A 397 -1.73 15.60 40.72
CA PRO A 397 -2.43 14.32 40.85
C PRO A 397 -3.97 14.45 40.85
N LYS A 398 -4.53 15.66 41.00
CA LYS A 398 -5.97 15.93 40.99
C LYS A 398 -6.43 16.63 39.70
N LEU A 399 -5.55 16.80 38.70
CA LEU A 399 -5.92 17.38 37.40
C LEU A 399 -7.03 16.54 36.75
N SER A 400 -8.11 17.18 36.30
CA SER A 400 -9.29 16.53 35.74
C SER A 400 -9.45 16.73 34.23
N LYS A 401 -10.21 15.82 33.59
CA LYS A 401 -10.53 15.85 32.16
C LYS A 401 -11.21 17.17 31.78
N GLU A 402 -12.18 17.63 32.57
CA GLU A 402 -12.87 18.92 32.40
C GLU A 402 -11.94 20.12 32.57
N ALA A 403 -10.97 20.09 33.49
CA ALA A 403 -10.04 21.20 33.70
C ALA A 403 -9.08 21.39 32.52
N VAL A 404 -8.65 20.29 31.90
CA VAL A 404 -7.81 20.29 30.69
C VAL A 404 -8.64 20.67 29.46
N ALA A 405 -9.84 20.10 29.29
CA ALA A 405 -10.78 20.46 28.24
C ALA A 405 -11.13 21.96 28.28
N LYS A 406 -11.40 22.52 29.46
CA LYS A 406 -11.67 23.96 29.67
C LYS A 406 -10.45 24.84 29.39
N ALA A 407 -9.22 24.34 29.58
CA ALA A 407 -8.01 25.07 29.23
C ALA A 407 -7.79 25.10 27.71
N LEU A 408 -8.04 23.99 27.01
CA LEU A 408 -7.93 23.87 25.55
C LEU A 408 -9.00 24.66 24.80
N THR A 409 -10.24 24.69 25.31
CA THR A 409 -11.39 25.39 24.71
C THR A 409 -11.55 26.84 25.17
N SER A 410 -10.66 27.36 26.04
CA SER A 410 -10.81 28.71 26.60
C SER A 410 -10.71 29.82 25.55
N ASN A 411 -11.77 30.63 25.46
CA ASN A 411 -11.80 31.87 24.67
C ASN A 411 -10.90 32.98 25.26
N GLU A 412 -10.33 32.82 26.47
CA GLU A 412 -9.35 33.76 26.99
C GLU A 412 -8.07 33.72 26.14
N LYS A 413 -7.83 34.77 25.34
CA LYS A 413 -6.65 34.92 24.46
C LYS A 413 -5.31 34.64 25.16
N LYS A 414 -5.22 34.91 26.47
CA LYS A 414 -4.05 34.64 27.34
C LYS A 414 -3.91 33.17 27.76
N MET A 415 -5.01 32.43 27.92
CA MET A 415 -4.99 30.98 28.17
C MET A 415 -4.78 30.20 26.87
N LYS A 416 -5.50 30.52 25.78
CA LYS A 416 -5.30 29.88 24.47
C LYS A 416 -3.83 29.94 24.02
N LYS A 417 -3.18 31.11 24.11
CA LYS A 417 -1.74 31.25 23.82
C LYS A 417 -0.81 30.43 24.73
N LYS A 418 -1.19 30.14 25.98
CA LYS A 418 -0.41 29.25 26.88
C LYS A 418 -0.59 27.77 26.54
N MET A 419 -1.72 27.39 25.97
CA MET A 419 -2.10 25.99 25.72
C MET A 419 -1.74 25.51 24.31
N ASN A 420 -1.18 26.34 23.43
CA ASN A 420 -0.79 25.93 22.07
C ASN A 420 0.18 24.73 22.04
N MET A 421 1.15 24.64 22.96
CA MET A 421 2.03 23.47 23.08
C MET A 421 1.24 22.21 23.48
N LEU A 422 0.26 22.35 24.38
CA LEU A 422 -0.59 21.24 24.83
C LEU A 422 -1.55 20.76 23.73
N ARG A 423 -2.14 21.68 22.97
CA ARG A 423 -2.98 21.37 21.81
C ARG A 423 -2.18 20.69 20.69
N ALA A 424 -0.98 21.18 20.38
CA ALA A 424 -0.11 20.57 19.38
C ALA A 424 0.37 19.18 19.79
N ASN A 425 0.60 18.95 21.09
CA ASN A 425 0.86 17.61 21.61
C ASN A 425 -0.35 16.68 21.41
N LEU A 426 -1.55 17.09 21.84
CA LEU A 426 -2.79 16.30 21.68
C LEU A 426 -3.11 15.98 20.22
N GLN A 427 -2.93 16.93 19.30
CA GLN A 427 -3.10 16.71 17.86
C GLN A 427 -2.09 15.70 17.26
N LEU A 428 -0.99 15.39 17.95
CA LEU A 428 -0.03 14.34 17.56
C LEU A 428 -0.23 13.02 18.32
N GLU A 429 -1.30 12.91 19.10
CA GLU A 429 -1.80 11.63 19.64
C GLU A 429 -2.91 11.05 18.73
N ASP A 430 -3.44 11.82 17.76
CA ASP A 430 -4.47 11.39 16.80
C ASP A 430 -3.87 10.69 15.57
N ALA A 431 -4.29 9.45 15.30
CA ALA A 431 -3.71 8.61 14.25
C ALA A 431 -3.91 9.18 12.83
N GLU A 432 -5.11 9.66 12.49
CA GLU A 432 -5.41 10.22 11.17
C GLU A 432 -4.65 11.53 10.92
N MET A 433 -4.52 12.41 11.92
CA MET A 433 -3.66 13.59 11.81
C MET A 433 -2.21 13.22 11.53
N VAL A 434 -1.65 12.30 12.31
CA VAL A 434 -0.27 11.85 12.16
C VAL A 434 -0.08 11.21 10.78
N MET A 435 -0.97 10.31 10.36
CA MET A 435 -0.97 9.70 9.03
C MET A 435 -0.96 10.75 7.91
N THR A 436 -1.86 11.72 7.99
CA THR A 436 -2.02 12.78 7.00
C THR A 436 -0.78 13.65 6.89
N ILE A 437 -0.17 14.03 8.03
CA ILE A 437 1.09 14.77 8.07
C ILE A 437 2.23 13.98 7.43
N ILE A 438 2.37 12.69 7.78
CA ILE A 438 3.43 11.81 7.25
C ILE A 438 3.28 11.63 5.74
N ARG A 439 2.06 11.34 5.26
CA ARG A 439 1.73 11.21 3.83
C ARG A 439 2.01 12.50 3.06
N ASP A 440 1.52 13.64 3.55
CA ASP A 440 1.57 14.89 2.79
C ASP A 440 2.98 15.48 2.74
N LEU A 441 3.72 15.46 3.85
CA LEU A 441 5.10 15.96 3.86
C LEU A 441 6.06 15.04 3.09
N SER A 442 5.97 13.71 3.25
CA SER A 442 6.82 12.76 2.51
C SER A 442 6.61 12.80 0.99
N GLN A 443 5.40 13.17 0.54
CA GLN A 443 5.03 13.26 -0.88
C GLN A 443 5.06 14.69 -1.43
N GLY A 444 5.44 15.70 -0.62
CA GLY A 444 5.54 17.10 -1.03
C GLY A 444 4.20 17.72 -1.45
N ARG A 445 3.14 17.51 -0.67
CA ARG A 445 1.78 17.98 -0.94
C ARG A 445 1.43 19.26 -0.18
N ASP A 446 0.71 20.15 -0.86
CA ASP A 446 0.15 21.35 -0.24
C ASP A 446 -1.03 21.01 0.69
N PHE A 447 -1.20 21.80 1.74
CA PHE A 447 -2.13 21.55 2.85
C PHE A 447 -3.60 21.39 2.43
N ASP A 448 -4.04 22.05 1.37
CA ASP A 448 -5.42 22.01 0.85
C ASP A 448 -5.62 21.05 -0.33
N VAL A 449 -4.55 20.49 -0.90
CA VAL A 449 -4.60 19.62 -2.08
C VAL A 449 -5.00 18.19 -1.71
N ARG A 450 -6.25 17.82 -2.02
CA ARG A 450 -6.75 16.45 -1.86
C ARG A 450 -6.01 15.46 -2.77
N PRO A 451 -5.46 14.36 -2.24
CA PRO A 451 -4.99 13.25 -3.08
C PRO A 451 -6.16 12.65 -3.88
N ARG A 452 -5.86 12.13 -5.09
CA ARG A 452 -6.83 11.37 -5.89
C ARG A 452 -6.71 9.88 -5.59
N VAL A 453 -7.83 9.24 -5.28
CA VAL A 453 -7.92 7.79 -5.12
C VAL A 453 -7.91 7.12 -6.50
N ARG A 454 -7.04 6.12 -6.70
CA ARG A 454 -7.01 5.31 -7.93
C ARG A 454 -8.12 4.25 -7.84
N ARG A 455 -8.86 4.03 -8.93
CA ARG A 455 -10.14 3.29 -8.84
C ARG A 455 -10.09 1.81 -9.22
N ASN A 456 -9.14 1.39 -10.04
CA ASN A 456 -8.90 -0.01 -10.42
C ASN A 456 -7.39 -0.31 -10.47
N LEU A 457 -7.02 -1.57 -10.27
CA LEU A 457 -5.71 -2.11 -10.69
C LEU A 457 -5.49 -1.96 -12.21
N SER A 458 -6.57 -1.99 -13.01
CA SER A 458 -6.58 -1.70 -14.45
C SER A 458 -6.67 -0.21 -14.82
N SER A 459 -6.89 0.70 -13.86
CA SER A 459 -6.79 2.16 -14.05
C SER A 459 -5.52 2.72 -13.44
N LYS A 460 -4.45 1.93 -13.58
CA LYS A 460 -3.09 2.41 -13.72
C LYS A 460 -3.06 3.63 -14.68
N LYS A 461 -2.96 4.84 -14.11
CA LYS A 461 -2.08 5.87 -14.68
C LYS A 461 -0.70 5.24 -14.65
N SER A 462 -0.25 4.75 -15.79
CA SER A 462 0.45 3.47 -15.76
C SER A 462 1.91 3.64 -15.36
N GLU A 463 2.46 2.58 -14.79
CA GLU A 463 3.91 2.41 -14.75
C GLU A 463 4.44 2.13 -16.16
N GLU A 464 3.56 1.87 -17.13
CA GLU A 464 3.83 2.06 -18.55
C GLU A 464 3.88 3.55 -18.92
N ASP A 465 3.01 4.46 -18.47
CA ASP A 465 3.17 5.91 -18.75
C ASP A 465 4.49 6.45 -18.20
N LYS A 466 4.85 6.12 -16.95
CA LYS A 466 6.11 6.54 -16.33
C LYS A 466 7.32 5.75 -16.84
N GLY A 467 7.18 4.43 -16.95
CA GLY A 467 8.22 3.52 -17.43
C GLY A 467 8.50 3.68 -18.91
N MET A 468 7.50 3.99 -19.73
CA MET A 468 7.64 4.39 -21.14
C MET A 468 8.00 5.87 -21.28
N MET A 469 7.73 6.77 -20.32
CA MET A 469 8.44 8.06 -20.28
C MET A 469 9.94 7.84 -20.11
N PHE A 470 10.33 6.99 -19.15
CA PHE A 470 11.74 6.63 -18.96
C PHE A 470 12.30 5.88 -20.17
N LEU A 471 11.57 4.92 -20.72
CA LEU A 471 11.96 4.16 -21.91
C LEU A 471 12.07 5.07 -23.13
N ASN A 472 11.12 5.98 -23.38
CA ASN A 472 11.19 6.92 -24.50
C ASN A 472 12.31 7.96 -24.34
N LEU A 473 12.61 8.39 -23.11
CA LEU A 473 13.78 9.24 -22.82
C LEU A 473 15.10 8.46 -23.01
N SER A 474 15.17 7.21 -22.56
CA SER A 474 16.33 6.33 -22.79
C SER A 474 16.48 5.95 -24.27
N LEU A 475 15.39 5.70 -24.99
CA LEU A 475 15.37 5.44 -26.43
C LEU A 475 15.80 6.70 -27.20
N GLY A 476 15.35 7.90 -26.79
CA GLY A 476 15.84 9.17 -27.34
C GLY A 476 17.30 9.49 -27.00
N PHE A 477 17.92 8.78 -26.06
CA PHE A 477 19.35 8.81 -25.76
C PHE A 477 20.15 7.71 -26.48
N LEU A 478 19.53 6.55 -26.71
CA LEU A 478 20.12 5.39 -27.41
C LEU A 478 20.05 5.53 -28.94
N PHE A 479 19.03 6.23 -29.45
CA PHE A 479 18.85 6.53 -30.87
C PHE A 479 19.17 8.02 -31.11
N ASN A 480 20.39 8.26 -31.61
CA ASN A 480 20.95 9.59 -31.87
C ASN A 480 19.99 10.49 -32.70
N PRO A 481 19.71 11.76 -32.31
CA PRO A 481 18.64 12.57 -32.91
C PRO A 481 18.76 12.88 -34.42
N GLU A 482 19.93 12.65 -35.03
CA GLU A 482 20.22 13.02 -36.42
C GLU A 482 19.36 12.28 -37.46
N GLN A 483 18.83 11.09 -37.14
CA GLN A 483 18.00 10.33 -38.09
C GLN A 483 16.55 10.83 -38.20
N TYR A 484 16.10 11.77 -37.35
CA TYR A 484 14.78 12.38 -37.47
C TYR A 484 14.72 13.63 -38.40
N TRP A 485 15.83 13.99 -39.05
CA TRP A 485 15.94 15.19 -39.89
C TRP A 485 15.64 15.02 -41.39
N LEU A 486 15.13 13.85 -41.82
CA LEU A 486 14.82 13.58 -43.24
C LEU A 486 13.36 13.13 -43.49
N SER A 487 12.38 13.97 -43.10
CA SER A 487 11.08 14.11 -43.80
C SER A 487 10.30 15.36 -43.36
N PRO A 488 10.70 16.57 -43.77
CA PRO A 488 9.91 17.77 -43.54
C PRO A 488 8.78 17.90 -44.58
N HIS A 489 7.53 17.53 -44.27
CA HIS A 489 6.32 17.99 -44.98
C HIS A 489 5.01 17.79 -44.17
N LEU A 490 4.88 18.51 -43.05
CA LEU A 490 3.59 18.73 -42.38
C LEU A 490 3.35 20.24 -42.17
N HIS A 491 3.32 20.98 -43.27
CA HIS A 491 2.76 22.34 -43.34
C HIS A 491 2.31 22.63 -44.77
N LYS A 492 1.18 23.36 -44.89
CA LYS A 492 0.25 23.34 -46.05
C LYS A 492 -0.55 22.00 -46.08
N THR A 493 -1.85 21.99 -46.34
CA THR A 493 -2.67 23.02 -47.00
C THR A 493 -3.96 23.35 -46.23
N GLN A 494 -4.22 24.64 -46.06
CA GLN A 494 -5.57 25.21 -45.89
C GLN A 494 -5.71 26.31 -46.96
N GLU A 495 -6.92 26.52 -47.48
CA GLU A 495 -7.26 27.48 -48.56
C GLU A 495 -6.58 27.28 -49.94
N LYS A 496 -7.33 26.80 -50.97
CA LYS A 496 -8.10 27.66 -51.91
C LYS A 496 -8.55 26.94 -53.19
N SER A 497 -9.87 26.98 -53.46
CA SER A 497 -10.47 27.17 -54.78
C SER A 497 -11.98 27.39 -54.60
N ALA A 498 -12.57 28.37 -55.29
CA ALA A 498 -13.99 28.70 -55.17
C ALA A 498 -14.57 29.13 -56.54
N LEU A 499 -15.91 29.07 -56.67
CA LEU A 499 -16.73 29.46 -57.82
C LEU A 499 -16.54 28.58 -59.07
N ALA A 500 -17.58 28.21 -59.84
CA ALA A 500 -19.04 28.27 -59.65
C ALA A 500 -19.66 27.06 -60.40
N THR A 501 -20.95 26.85 -60.68
CA THR A 501 -22.25 27.60 -60.63
C THR A 501 -23.36 26.49 -60.59
N GLU A 502 -24.70 26.64 -60.47
CA GLU A 502 -25.69 27.73 -60.47
C GLU A 502 -26.76 27.52 -59.35
N HIS A 503 -27.94 28.13 -59.49
CA HIS A 503 -29.18 27.99 -58.70
C HIS A 503 -30.36 27.93 -59.70
N PRO A 504 -31.52 27.27 -59.41
CA PRO A 504 -32.47 27.83 -58.45
C PRO A 504 -33.41 26.87 -57.66
N VAL A 505 -33.77 27.34 -56.46
CA VAL A 505 -35.12 27.43 -55.85
C VAL A 505 -36.17 26.32 -56.06
N SER A 506 -36.63 25.74 -54.95
CA SER A 506 -38.08 25.60 -54.66
C SER A 506 -38.33 25.53 -53.14
N THR A 507 -39.57 25.78 -52.70
CA THR A 507 -40.03 25.89 -51.30
C THR A 507 -41.05 24.80 -50.93
N HIS A 508 -41.51 24.82 -49.66
CA HIS A 508 -42.65 24.06 -49.09
C HIS A 508 -42.42 22.57 -48.72
N THR A 509 -43.27 21.91 -47.92
CA THR A 509 -44.06 22.27 -46.69
C THR A 509 -44.63 20.95 -46.13
N GLU A 510 -44.59 20.77 -44.80
CA GLU A 510 -45.39 19.87 -43.92
C GLU A 510 -45.64 18.36 -44.20
N GLU A 511 -45.64 17.63 -43.07
CA GLU A 511 -46.45 16.44 -42.69
C GLU A 511 -46.31 15.02 -43.28
N SER A 512 -46.42 14.07 -42.33
CA SER A 512 -47.11 12.76 -42.37
C SER A 512 -46.66 11.64 -43.33
N SER A 513 -46.11 10.55 -42.75
CA SER A 513 -46.83 9.27 -42.62
C SER A 513 -46.01 8.21 -41.84
N LYS A 514 -46.52 6.99 -41.68
CA LYS A 514 -45.97 5.90 -40.84
C LYS A 514 -45.75 4.61 -41.64
N LYS A 515 -44.87 3.74 -41.11
CA LYS A 515 -44.70 2.29 -41.43
C LYS A 515 -44.07 1.97 -42.80
N ASP A 516 -43.37 0.84 -43.01
CA ASP A 516 -42.94 -0.24 -42.09
C ASP A 516 -41.59 -0.87 -42.52
N THR A 517 -41.06 -1.74 -41.66
CA THR A 517 -39.80 -2.53 -41.74
C THR A 517 -39.38 -3.15 -43.07
N THR A 518 -38.05 -3.17 -43.37
CA THR A 518 -37.24 -4.42 -43.36
C THR A 518 -35.70 -4.21 -43.49
N ASN A 519 -34.94 -5.27 -43.19
CA ASN A 519 -33.48 -5.39 -43.01
C ASN A 519 -32.56 -4.69 -44.04
N THR A 520 -31.53 -3.97 -43.57
CA THR A 520 -30.24 -3.75 -44.29
C THR A 520 -29.14 -3.23 -43.34
N LYS A 521 -28.58 -4.11 -42.50
CA LYS A 521 -27.48 -3.72 -41.56
C LYS A 521 -26.33 -4.72 -41.38
N GLY A 522 -26.47 -5.98 -41.80
CA GLY A 522 -25.41 -7.00 -41.65
C GLY A 522 -24.27 -6.84 -42.67
N GLU A 523 -24.60 -6.81 -43.95
CA GLU A 523 -23.64 -6.97 -45.06
C GLU A 523 -22.56 -5.86 -45.08
N LYS A 524 -22.94 -4.62 -44.77
CA LYS A 524 -22.04 -3.45 -44.81
C LYS A 524 -20.94 -3.47 -43.72
N TRP A 525 -21.13 -4.26 -42.65
CA TRP A 525 -20.11 -4.47 -41.61
C TRP A 525 -19.12 -5.56 -41.99
N GLU A 526 -19.57 -6.68 -42.57
CA GLU A 526 -18.64 -7.72 -43.03
C GLU A 526 -17.72 -7.21 -44.14
N GLU A 527 -18.23 -6.41 -45.08
CA GLU A 527 -17.44 -5.90 -46.19
C GLU A 527 -16.34 -4.93 -45.73
N THR A 528 -16.65 -4.05 -44.77
CA THR A 528 -15.65 -3.15 -44.18
C THR A 528 -14.62 -3.89 -43.34
N GLU A 529 -15.01 -4.93 -42.59
CA GLU A 529 -14.06 -5.74 -41.82
C GLU A 529 -13.16 -6.59 -42.74
N LYS A 530 -13.69 -7.13 -43.84
CA LYS A 530 -12.92 -7.86 -44.88
C LYS A 530 -11.93 -6.95 -45.61
N LEU A 531 -12.29 -5.69 -45.88
CA LEU A 531 -11.38 -4.68 -46.44
C LEU A 531 -10.26 -4.31 -45.46
N GLN A 532 -10.56 -4.08 -44.19
CA GLN A 532 -9.54 -3.78 -43.17
C GLN A 532 -8.58 -4.95 -42.94
N LYS A 533 -9.08 -6.19 -42.89
CA LYS A 533 -8.25 -7.40 -42.76
C LYS A 533 -7.31 -7.59 -43.97
N ARG A 534 -7.77 -7.29 -45.20
CA ARG A 534 -6.90 -7.27 -46.39
C ARG A 534 -5.80 -6.20 -46.29
N SER A 535 -6.16 -4.97 -45.92
CA SER A 535 -5.20 -3.86 -45.76
C SER A 535 -4.08 -4.17 -44.77
N LEU A 536 -4.42 -4.79 -43.62
CA LEU A 536 -3.45 -5.21 -42.61
C LEU A 536 -2.51 -6.33 -43.10
N LEU A 537 -3.02 -7.32 -43.84
CA LEU A 537 -2.18 -8.39 -44.41
C LEU A 537 -1.19 -7.84 -45.45
N ASP A 538 -1.66 -6.95 -46.33
CA ASP A 538 -0.84 -6.27 -47.34
C ASP A 538 0.30 -5.46 -46.70
N ALA A 539 0.03 -4.81 -45.56
CA ALA A 539 1.03 -4.08 -44.78
C ALA A 539 2.05 -5.02 -44.10
N VAL A 540 1.60 -6.16 -43.55
CA VAL A 540 2.46 -7.17 -42.91
C VAL A 540 3.42 -7.82 -43.92
N ASP A 541 2.94 -8.20 -45.10
CA ASP A 541 3.80 -8.85 -46.10
C ASP A 541 4.74 -7.86 -46.81
N LYS A 542 4.33 -6.60 -46.99
CA LYS A 542 5.27 -5.50 -47.35
C LYS A 542 6.33 -5.27 -46.25
N GLY A 543 5.97 -5.45 -44.98
CA GLY A 543 6.89 -5.44 -43.85
C GLY A 543 7.91 -6.59 -43.88
N LYS A 544 7.45 -7.83 -44.08
CA LYS A 544 8.33 -9.02 -44.23
C LYS A 544 9.30 -8.85 -45.38
N ASN A 545 8.83 -8.45 -46.56
CA ASN A 545 9.67 -8.32 -47.75
C ASN A 545 10.80 -7.29 -47.54
N ARG A 546 10.51 -6.17 -46.87
CA ARG A 546 11.55 -5.19 -46.47
C ARG A 546 12.55 -5.77 -45.45
N SER A 547 12.07 -6.53 -44.46
CA SER A 547 12.93 -7.21 -43.48
C SER A 547 13.90 -8.20 -44.14
N HIS A 548 13.42 -9.01 -45.09
CA HIS A 548 14.26 -9.95 -45.84
C HIS A 548 15.30 -9.25 -46.72
N THR A 549 14.99 -8.09 -47.32
CA THR A 549 16.00 -7.29 -48.04
C THR A 549 17.09 -6.79 -47.08
N VAL A 550 16.72 -6.17 -45.96
CA VAL A 550 17.67 -5.58 -45.00
C VAL A 550 18.60 -6.64 -44.40
N ASN A 551 18.11 -7.83 -44.08
CA ASN A 551 18.96 -8.92 -43.57
C ASN A 551 19.99 -9.41 -44.60
N ASN A 552 19.65 -9.44 -45.90
CA ASN A 552 20.59 -9.86 -46.94
C ASN A 552 21.74 -8.85 -47.14
N ASP A 553 21.46 -7.54 -47.04
CA ASP A 553 22.51 -6.52 -47.16
C ASP A 553 23.39 -6.44 -45.89
N LEU A 554 22.82 -6.69 -44.70
CA LEU A 554 23.59 -6.87 -43.46
C LEU A 554 24.53 -8.08 -43.52
N LEU A 555 24.08 -9.19 -44.12
CA LEU A 555 24.93 -10.38 -44.32
C LEU A 555 26.09 -10.10 -45.29
N LYS A 556 25.88 -9.33 -46.35
CA LYS A 556 26.96 -8.85 -47.24
C LYS A 556 27.97 -7.97 -46.51
N GLN A 557 27.51 -6.95 -45.79
CA GLN A 557 28.42 -6.03 -45.07
C GLN A 557 29.28 -6.75 -44.01
N ASN A 558 28.74 -7.78 -43.35
CA ASN A 558 29.50 -8.59 -42.41
C ASN A 558 30.52 -9.53 -43.11
N ALA A 559 30.21 -10.05 -44.30
CA ALA A 559 31.17 -10.78 -45.12
C ALA A 559 32.34 -9.88 -45.57
N GLU A 560 32.05 -8.65 -46.01
CA GLU A 560 33.05 -7.65 -46.41
C GLU A 560 33.91 -7.16 -45.23
N ARG A 561 33.35 -7.04 -44.02
CA ARG A 561 34.11 -6.74 -42.80
C ARG A 561 35.10 -7.84 -42.44
N ASN A 562 34.69 -9.11 -42.52
CA ASN A 562 35.55 -10.23 -42.17
C ASN A 562 36.73 -10.42 -43.14
N GLN A 563 36.67 -9.87 -44.36
CA GLN A 563 37.82 -9.81 -45.27
C GLN A 563 38.85 -8.71 -44.94
N LYS A 564 38.53 -7.74 -44.06
CA LYS A 564 39.42 -6.61 -43.75
C LYS A 564 40.22 -6.77 -42.45
N ASN A 565 39.95 -7.79 -41.64
CA ASN A 565 40.68 -8.08 -40.41
C ASN A 565 41.66 -9.26 -40.57
N VAL A 566 42.72 -9.04 -41.35
CA VAL A 566 43.92 -9.89 -41.35
C VAL A 566 45.07 -9.07 -40.73
N PRO A 567 45.72 -9.53 -39.65
CA PRO A 567 46.73 -8.74 -38.95
C PRO A 567 48.05 -8.69 -39.73
N LEU A 568 48.53 -7.48 -40.01
CA LEU A 568 49.89 -7.24 -40.49
C LEU A 568 50.83 -7.05 -39.29
N SER A 569 51.57 -8.11 -38.94
CA SER A 569 52.61 -8.08 -37.89
C SER A 569 53.92 -8.66 -38.44
N ALA A 570 54.91 -7.81 -38.73
CA ALA A 570 56.27 -8.23 -39.05
C ALA A 570 57.28 -7.08 -38.84
N SER A 571 58.35 -7.37 -38.09
CA SER A 571 59.60 -6.56 -37.95
C SER A 571 59.46 -5.16 -37.27
N LEU A 572 60.35 -4.69 -36.40
CA LEU A 572 61.59 -5.25 -35.82
C LEU A 572 61.47 -5.25 -34.26
N ASN A 573 62.24 -6.04 -33.50
CA ASN A 573 63.29 -7.01 -33.86
C ASN A 573 62.87 -8.43 -33.44
#